data_AF-U1PXN1-F1
#
_entry.id   AF-U1PXN1-F1
#
_cell.length_a   1.000
_cell.length_b   1.000
_cell.length_c   1.000
_cell.angle_alpha   90.00
_cell.angle_beta   90.00
_cell.angle_gamma   90.00
#
_symmetry.space_group_name_H-M   'P 1'
#
loop_
_entity.id
_entity.type
_entity.pdbx_description
1 polymer ?
#
loop_
_entity_poly.entity_id
_entity_poly.type
_entity_poly.pdbx_seq_one_letter_code
_entity_poly.pdbx_strand_id
1 'polypeptide(L)'
;MLKGFRDFISQGNVVDLAVAVIIGNAFKPIVDKVTAFIMGILAQLIGSPNFDSVLQFKIDPSSKEYIQPGAILTQGINFLLVAAAVYFCIVLPMNKMRERKAAKEAAAPAVPTETELLSEIRDLLAKQN
;
A
#
# COMPACT_ATOMS: atom_id res chain seq x y z
N MET A 1 17.76 14.64 27.93
CA MET A 1 17.43 14.52 26.48
C MET A 1 17.35 13.06 26.02
N LEU A 2 18.38 12.23 26.24
CA LEU A 2 18.34 10.79 25.89
C LEU A 2 17.19 9.99 26.52
N LYS A 3 16.81 10.29 27.78
CA LYS A 3 15.66 9.64 28.45
C LYS A 3 14.33 10.04 27.82
N GLY A 4 14.10 11.33 27.56
CA GLY A 4 12.91 11.83 26.87
C GLY A 4 12.80 11.38 25.41
N PHE A 5 13.93 11.22 24.72
CA PHE A 5 13.97 10.60 23.40
C PHE A 5 13.52 9.13 23.48
N ARG A 6 14.11 8.34 24.40
CA ARG A 6 13.68 6.95 24.65
C ARG A 6 12.19 6.86 24.95
N ASP A 7 11.66 7.73 25.80
CA ASP A 7 10.23 7.73 26.17
C ASP A 7 9.33 8.07 24.97
N PHE A 8 9.79 8.96 24.07
CA PHE A 8 9.07 9.29 22.82
C PHE A 8 9.07 8.14 21.80
N ILE A 9 10.22 7.52 21.51
CA ILE A 9 10.27 6.33 20.64
C ILE A 9 9.65 5.09 21.30
N SER A 10 9.48 5.06 22.62
CA SER A 10 8.73 3.97 23.28
C SER A 10 7.22 4.10 23.12
N GLN A 11 6.71 5.22 22.58
CA GLN A 11 5.31 5.30 22.18
C GLN A 11 5.10 4.39 20.98
N GLY A 12 4.34 3.30 21.16
CA GLY A 12 4.15 2.26 20.14
C GLY A 12 3.72 2.79 18.77
N ASN A 13 2.91 3.86 18.74
CA ASN A 13 2.50 4.53 17.50
C ASN A 13 3.68 5.09 16.67
N VAL A 14 4.76 5.57 17.32
CA VAL A 14 5.94 6.13 16.64
C VAL A 14 6.79 5.02 16.03
N VAL A 15 6.92 3.89 16.74
CA VAL A 15 7.66 2.71 16.24
C VAL A 15 6.95 2.12 15.03
N ASP A 16 5.64 1.93 15.10
CA ASP A 16 4.86 1.35 14.00
C ASP A 16 4.90 2.24 12.75
N LEU A 17 4.80 3.57 12.94
CA LEU A 17 4.97 4.54 11.85
C LEU A 17 6.38 4.47 11.25
N ALA A 18 7.42 4.43 12.09
CA ALA A 18 8.80 4.38 11.63
C ALA A 18 9.07 3.11 10.81
N VAL A 19 8.59 1.96 11.29
CA VAL A 19 8.68 0.68 10.59
C VAL A 19 7.95 0.75 9.25
N ALA A 20 6.73 1.30 9.21
CA ALA A 20 5.97 1.45 7.98
C ALA A 20 6.71 2.28 6.92
N VAL A 21 7.31 3.41 7.31
CA VAL A 21 8.07 4.28 6.39
C VAL A 21 9.34 3.59 5.88
N ILE A 22 10.08 2.92 6.76
CA ILE A 22 11.31 2.19 6.37
C ILE A 22 10.98 1.07 5.38
N ILE A 23 9.95 0.29 5.67
CA ILE A 23 9.48 -0.80 4.80
C ILE A 23 9.03 -0.22 3.45
N GLY A 24 8.21 0.84 3.44
CA GLY A 24 7.76 1.48 2.21
C GLY A 24 8.92 1.94 1.31
N ASN A 25 9.92 2.58 1.90
CA ASN A 25 11.12 3.02 1.19
C ASN A 25 11.97 1.86 0.67
N ALA A 26 12.07 0.76 1.42
CA ALA A 26 12.80 -0.43 1.00
C ALA A 26 12.11 -1.19 -0.14
N PHE A 27 10.77 -1.16 -0.20
CA PHE A 27 10.00 -1.81 -1.26
C PHE A 27 9.92 -1.01 -2.56
N LYS A 28 9.99 0.31 -2.49
CA LYS A 28 9.87 1.19 -3.68
C LYS A 28 10.80 0.77 -4.84
N PRO A 29 12.10 0.50 -4.64
CA PRO A 29 12.99 0.06 -5.72
C PRO A 29 12.54 -1.23 -6.42
N ILE A 30 11.91 -2.16 -5.70
CA ILE A 30 11.41 -3.41 -6.27
C ILE A 30 10.26 -3.10 -7.23
N VAL A 31 9.32 -2.25 -6.80
CA VAL A 31 8.18 -1.85 -7.63
C VAL A 31 8.64 -1.03 -8.83
N ASP A 32 9.61 -0.13 -8.64
CA ASP A 32 10.22 0.65 -9.73
C ASP A 32 10.84 -0.28 -10.79
N LYS A 33 11.52 -1.36 -10.39
CA LYS A 33 12.11 -2.34 -11.33
C LYS A 33 11.07 -3.16 -12.06
N VAL A 34 10.01 -3.61 -11.39
CA VAL A 34 8.90 -4.32 -12.04
C VAL A 34 8.20 -3.41 -13.04
N THR A 35 7.98 -2.16 -12.67
CA THR A 35 7.33 -1.17 -13.54
C THR A 35 8.20 -0.86 -14.75
N ALA A 36 9.50 -0.66 -14.56
CA ALA A 36 10.46 -0.48 -15.66
C ALA A 36 10.51 -1.69 -16.60
N PHE A 37 10.40 -2.91 -16.07
CA PHE A 37 10.32 -4.13 -16.88
C PHE A 37 9.06 -4.16 -17.75
N ILE A 38 7.89 -3.83 -17.17
CA ILE A 38 6.62 -3.75 -17.91
C ILE A 38 6.69 -2.65 -18.99
N MET A 39 7.19 -1.48 -18.63
CA MET A 39 7.40 -0.37 -19.58
C MET A 39 8.36 -0.77 -20.71
N GLY A 40 9.42 -1.53 -20.42
CA GLY A 40 10.34 -2.04 -21.43
C GLY A 40 9.66 -2.99 -22.43
N ILE A 41 8.74 -3.84 -21.98
CA ILE A 41 7.93 -4.69 -22.86
C ILE A 41 6.98 -3.84 -23.72
N LEU A 42 6.26 -2.90 -23.08
CA LEU A 42 5.36 -1.99 -23.79
C LEU A 42 6.12 -1.17 -24.84
N ALA A 43 7.34 -0.76 -24.52
CA ALA A 43 8.21 -0.02 -25.41
C ALA A 43 8.62 -0.82 -26.65
N GLN A 44 8.96 -2.09 -26.49
CA GLN A 44 9.29 -2.97 -27.62
C GLN A 44 8.08 -3.18 -28.54
N LEU A 45 6.86 -3.16 -28.01
CA LEU A 45 5.64 -3.32 -28.79
C LEU A 45 5.22 -2.02 -29.52
N ILE A 46 5.42 -0.86 -28.88
CA ILE A 46 4.98 0.45 -29.41
C ILE A 46 6.12 1.15 -30.20
N GLY A 47 7.35 0.67 -30.08
CA GLY A 47 8.53 1.24 -30.75
C GLY A 47 9.12 2.47 -30.06
N SER A 48 8.63 2.84 -28.87
CA SER A 48 9.13 3.96 -28.08
C SER A 48 9.30 3.59 -26.60
N PRO A 49 10.47 3.82 -25.97
CA PRO A 49 10.74 3.53 -24.55
C PRO A 49 9.82 4.25 -23.56
N ASN A 50 9.26 5.38 -23.99
CA ASN A 50 8.47 6.30 -23.20
C ASN A 50 7.58 7.14 -24.13
N PHE A 51 6.59 7.81 -23.55
CA PHE A 51 5.71 8.72 -24.27
C PHE A 51 6.23 10.16 -24.25
N ASP A 52 7.45 10.40 -23.74
CA ASP A 52 8.01 11.75 -23.52
C ASP A 52 8.13 12.57 -24.81
N SER A 53 8.36 11.89 -25.93
CA SER A 53 8.44 12.50 -27.27
C SER A 53 7.08 12.88 -27.87
N VAL A 54 5.97 12.42 -27.26
CA VAL A 54 4.62 12.74 -27.73
C VAL A 54 4.37 14.23 -27.51
N LEU A 55 4.01 14.92 -28.60
CA LEU A 55 3.73 16.36 -28.64
C LEU A 55 4.88 17.23 -28.14
N GLN A 56 6.14 16.78 -28.29
CA GLN A 56 7.27 17.62 -27.92
C GLN A 56 7.36 18.86 -28.82
N PHE A 57 7.58 20.03 -28.21
CA PHE A 57 7.75 21.28 -28.94
C PHE A 57 8.81 22.16 -28.29
N LYS A 58 9.34 23.11 -29.06
CA LYS A 58 10.28 24.13 -28.59
C LYS A 58 9.58 25.48 -28.60
N ILE A 59 9.74 26.26 -27.52
CA ILE A 59 9.30 27.65 -27.48
C ILE A 59 10.30 28.55 -28.21
N ASP A 60 11.60 28.27 -28.08
CA ASP A 60 12.68 28.98 -28.78
C ASP A 60 13.45 28.00 -29.69
N PRO A 61 13.59 28.28 -31.00
CA PRO A 61 14.37 27.44 -31.91
C PRO A 61 15.84 27.24 -31.47
N SER A 62 16.41 28.18 -30.71
CA SER A 62 17.79 28.11 -30.19
C SER A 62 17.92 27.35 -28.87
N SER A 63 16.80 26.96 -28.21
CA SER A 63 16.86 26.20 -26.97
C SER A 63 17.31 24.75 -27.19
N LYS A 64 18.14 24.26 -26.27
CA LYS A 64 18.50 22.84 -26.17
C LYS A 64 17.45 22.00 -25.45
N GLU A 65 16.54 22.64 -24.70
CA GLU A 65 15.46 21.97 -23.97
C GLU A 65 14.18 21.92 -24.80
N TYR A 66 13.55 20.74 -24.79
CA TYR A 66 12.23 20.48 -25.35
C TYR A 66 11.21 20.52 -24.22
N ILE A 67 10.04 21.10 -24.48
CA ILE A 67 8.88 20.88 -23.63
C ILE A 67 8.26 19.56 -24.07
N GLN A 68 8.10 18.66 -23.11
CA GLN A 68 7.66 17.28 -23.33
C GLN A 68 6.36 17.02 -22.56
N PRO A 69 5.18 17.44 -23.09
CA PRO A 69 3.89 17.15 -22.46
C PRO A 69 3.66 15.65 -22.28
N GLY A 70 4.19 14.85 -23.21
CA GLY A 70 4.16 13.40 -23.15
C GLY A 70 4.83 12.80 -21.90
N ALA A 71 5.73 13.53 -21.24
CA ALA A 71 6.32 13.09 -19.97
C ALA A 71 5.27 12.94 -18.87
N ILE A 72 4.22 13.76 -18.88
CA ILE A 72 3.10 13.64 -17.94
C ILE A 72 2.36 12.32 -18.18
N LEU A 73 2.15 11.95 -19.44
CA LEU A 73 1.53 10.67 -19.79
C LEU A 73 2.39 9.49 -19.33
N THR A 74 3.70 9.55 -19.57
CA THR A 74 4.65 8.54 -19.07
C THR A 74 4.57 8.40 -17.54
N GLN A 75 4.55 9.52 -16.80
CA GLN A 75 4.43 9.47 -15.34
C GLN A 75 3.07 8.95 -14.88
N GLY A 76 1.98 9.29 -15.59
CA GLY A 76 0.64 8.78 -15.29
C GLY A 76 0.56 7.26 -15.47
N ILE A 77 1.12 6.72 -16.55
CA ILE A 77 1.18 5.28 -16.79
C ILE A 77 2.06 4.59 -15.74
N ASN A 78 3.23 5.15 -15.45
CA ASN A 78 4.13 4.64 -14.42
C ASN A 78 3.43 4.57 -13.05
N PHE A 79 2.74 5.64 -12.65
CA PHE A 79 1.93 5.66 -11.43
C PHE A 79 0.86 4.57 -11.42
N LEU A 80 0.15 4.37 -12.53
CA LEU A 80 -0.89 3.34 -12.64
C LEU A 80 -0.29 1.93 -12.49
N LEU A 81 0.88 1.68 -13.08
CA LEU A 81 1.59 0.41 -12.98
C LEU A 81 2.09 0.14 -11.55
N VAL A 82 2.68 1.14 -10.90
CA VAL A 82 3.09 1.06 -9.48
C VAL A 82 1.88 0.77 -8.59
N ALA A 83 0.78 1.50 -8.78
CA ALA A 83 -0.46 1.31 -8.03
C ALA A 83 -1.04 -0.10 -8.26
N ALA A 84 -1.05 -0.58 -9.50
CA ALA A 84 -1.48 -1.94 -9.83
C ALA A 84 -0.59 -2.99 -9.17
N ALA A 85 0.73 -2.82 -9.22
CA ALA A 85 1.68 -3.74 -8.58
C ALA A 85 1.45 -3.81 -7.05
N VAL A 86 1.31 -2.66 -6.38
CA VAL A 86 1.02 -2.61 -4.94
C VAL A 86 -0.33 -3.25 -4.62
N TYR A 87 -1.36 -2.94 -5.42
CA TYR A 87 -2.69 -3.50 -5.21
C TYR A 87 -2.71 -5.03 -5.37
N PHE A 88 -2.17 -5.56 -6.47
CA PHE A 88 -2.20 -7.00 -6.75
C PHE A 88 -1.24 -7.80 -5.87
N CYS A 89 -0.06 -7.28 -5.54
CA CYS A 89 0.93 -8.01 -4.76
C CYS A 89 0.72 -7.91 -3.25
N ILE A 90 0.11 -6.83 -2.75
CA ILE A 90 -0.02 -6.58 -1.30
C ILE A 90 -1.49 -6.52 -0.89
N VAL A 91 -2.26 -5.60 -1.44
CA VAL A 91 -3.63 -5.31 -0.96
C VAL A 91 -4.56 -6.49 -1.20
N LEU A 92 -4.56 -7.05 -2.40
CA LEU A 92 -5.42 -8.17 -2.80
C LEU A 92 -5.17 -9.44 -1.96
N PRO A 93 -3.93 -9.95 -1.78
CA PRO A 93 -3.70 -11.11 -0.93
C PRO A 93 -4.01 -10.81 0.54
N MET A 94 -3.69 -9.63 1.04
CA MET A 94 -4.05 -9.24 2.42
C MET A 94 -5.56 -9.23 2.63
N ASN A 95 -6.32 -8.63 1.71
CA ASN A 95 -7.79 -8.63 1.78
C ASN A 95 -8.36 -10.05 1.72
N LYS A 96 -7.87 -10.88 0.80
CA LYS A 96 -8.29 -12.29 0.68
C LYS A 96 -7.96 -13.11 1.93
N MET A 97 -6.83 -12.86 2.57
CA MET A 97 -6.48 -13.50 3.84
C MET A 97 -7.38 -13.02 4.99
N ARG A 98 -7.72 -11.73 5.04
CA ARG A 98 -8.64 -11.18 6.05
C ARG A 98 -10.04 -11.76 5.90
N GLU A 99 -10.56 -11.83 4.68
CA GLU A 99 -11.85 -12.48 4.36
C GLU A 99 -11.85 -13.96 4.79
N ARG A 100 -10.76 -14.68 4.51
CA ARG A 100 -10.62 -16.09 4.96
C ARG A 100 -10.55 -16.25 6.47
N LYS A 101 -9.95 -15.30 7.19
CA LYS A 101 -9.92 -15.32 8.66
C LYS A 101 -11.31 -15.02 9.24
N ALA A 102 -11.98 -13.98 8.73
CA ALA A 102 -13.34 -13.63 9.12
C ALA A 102 -14.34 -14.78 8.83
N ALA A 103 -14.21 -15.45 7.69
CA ALA A 103 -15.04 -16.61 7.36
C ALA A 103 -14.77 -17.83 8.26
N LYS A 104 -13.54 -18.00 8.77
CA LYS A 104 -13.23 -19.04 9.75
C LYS A 104 -13.75 -18.72 11.16
N GLU A 105 -13.73 -17.45 11.57
CA GLU A 105 -14.32 -17.01 12.83
C GLU A 105 -15.84 -17.13 12.83
N ALA A 106 -16.50 -16.86 11.70
CA ALA A 106 -17.95 -17.05 11.55
C ALA A 106 -18.38 -18.53 11.52
N ALA A 107 -17.46 -19.46 11.20
CA ALA A 107 -17.73 -20.90 11.14
C ALA A 107 -17.33 -21.66 12.42
N ALA A 108 -16.56 -21.03 13.33
CA ALA A 108 -16.38 -21.55 14.68
C ALA A 108 -17.68 -21.38 15.46
N PRO A 109 -18.09 -22.32 16.32
CA PRO A 109 -19.20 -22.08 17.24
C PRO A 109 -18.88 -20.80 18.01
N ALA A 110 -19.80 -19.84 17.98
CA ALA A 110 -19.60 -18.53 18.59
C ALA A 110 -19.14 -18.76 20.04
N VAL A 111 -17.90 -18.38 20.34
CA VAL A 111 -17.47 -18.25 21.73
C VAL A 111 -18.41 -17.19 22.30
N PRO A 112 -19.16 -17.48 23.39
CA PRO A 112 -20.12 -16.53 23.92
C PRO A 112 -19.40 -15.20 24.13
N THR A 113 -19.97 -14.15 23.55
CA THR A 113 -19.46 -12.79 23.66
C THR A 113 -19.35 -12.43 25.15
N GLU A 114 -18.43 -11.53 25.51
CA GLU A 114 -18.31 -11.08 26.91
C GLU A 114 -19.66 -10.61 27.47
N THR A 115 -20.51 -10.01 26.62
CA THR A 115 -21.89 -9.64 26.95
C THR A 115 -22.79 -10.83 27.27
N GLU A 116 -22.68 -11.94 26.54
CA GLU A 116 -23.42 -13.18 26.82
C GLU A 116 -22.91 -13.84 28.10
N LEU A 117 -21.59 -13.89 28.31
CA LEU A 117 -20.99 -14.39 29.56
C LEU A 117 -21.41 -13.56 30.78
N LEU A 118 -21.43 -12.23 30.67
CA LEU A 118 -21.89 -11.35 31.75
C LEU A 118 -23.39 -11.53 32.03
N SER A 119 -24.18 -11.85 31.00
CA SER A 119 -25.61 -12.14 31.14
C SER A 119 -25.84 -13.47 31.86
N GLU A 120 -25.10 -14.51 31.49
CA GLU A 120 -25.13 -15.80 32.20
C GLU A 120 -24.67 -15.67 33.65
N ILE A 121 -23.58 -14.92 33.91
CA ILE A 121 -23.10 -14.65 35.27
C ILE A 121 -24.16 -13.92 36.10
N ARG A 122 -24.84 -12.91 35.53
CA ARG A 122 -25.95 -12.20 36.20
C ARG A 122 -27.08 -13.17 36.55
N ASP A 123 -27.48 -14.02 35.60
CA ASP A 123 -28.61 -14.93 35.79
C ASP A 123 -28.28 -16.05 36.79
N LEU A 124 -27.02 -16.50 36.85
CA LEU A 124 -26.52 -17.43 37.87
C LEU A 124 -26.48 -16.79 39.26
N LEU A 125 -26.04 -15.53 39.37
CA LEU A 125 -26.04 -14.77 40.63
C LEU A 125 -27.46 -14.48 41.13
N ALA A 126 -28.40 -14.21 40.21
CA ALA A 126 -29.80 -13.99 40.54
C ALA A 126 -30.52 -15.27 41.02
N LYS A 127 -30.04 -16.46 40.63
CA LYS A 127 -30.54 -17.74 41.14
C LYS A 127 -29.94 -18.15 42.49
N GLN A 128 -28.82 -17.54 42.89
CA GLN A 128 -28.14 -17.83 44.15
C GLN A 128 -28.60 -16.94 45.33
N ASN A 129 -29.31 -15.85 45.05
CA ASN A 129 -30.01 -15.01 46.03
C ASN A 129 -31.52 -15.28 45.99
#